data_AF-A0A1Y5SHZ2-F1
#
_entry.id   AF-A0A1Y5SHZ2-F1
#
_cell.length_a   1.000
_cell.length_b   1.000
_cell.length_c   1.000
_cell.angle_alpha   90.00
_cell.angle_beta   90.00
_cell.angle_gamma   90.00
#
_symmetry.space_group_name_H-M   'P 1'
#
loop_
_entity.id
_entity.type
_entity.pdbx_description
1 polymer ?
#
loop_
_entity_poly.entity_id
_entity_poly.type
_entity_poly.pdbx_seq_one_letter_code
_entity_poly.pdbx_strand_id
1 'polypeptide(L)'
;MGAQIAPGDMPPSTVSEEFEVMPANWKSVCAFLDCQTQWAAVATFAGVIWLGLDYQAVDVVLRRHDLDNAVFADIQAMERAALDVFAEVAR
;
A
#
# COMPACT_ATOMS: atom_id res chain seq x y z
N MET A 1 10.87 1.35 -9.39
CA MET A 1 11.14 2.69 -8.86
C MET A 1 10.65 2.65 -7.43
N GLY A 2 11.46 2.95 -6.41
CA GLY A 2 11.09 2.78 -5.00
C GLY A 2 11.52 4.00 -4.20
N ALA A 3 10.86 4.22 -3.07
CA ALA A 3 10.99 5.43 -2.28
C ALA A 3 11.62 5.16 -0.91
N GLN A 4 12.48 6.07 -0.44
CA GLN A 4 13.14 6.00 0.86
C GLN A 4 12.33 6.73 1.93
N ILE A 5 12.13 6.16 3.14
CA ILE A 5 11.57 6.92 4.27
C ILE A 5 12.51 6.80 5.47
N ALA A 6 13.01 7.93 5.97
CA ALA A 6 13.84 7.93 7.17
C ALA A 6 12.98 7.90 8.46
N PRO A 7 13.49 7.33 9.57
CA PRO A 7 12.68 7.12 10.78
C PRO A 7 12.12 8.38 11.43
N GLY A 8 12.73 9.54 11.21
CA GLY A 8 12.28 10.84 11.71
C GLY A 8 11.30 11.56 10.77
N ASP A 9 11.16 11.08 9.54
CA ASP A 9 10.27 11.62 8.50
C ASP A 9 8.96 10.83 8.41
N MET A 10 8.75 9.87 9.33
CA MET A 10 7.42 9.31 9.53
C MET A 10 6.53 10.47 9.99
N PRO A 11 5.51 10.86 9.20
CA PRO A 11 4.67 11.98 9.56
C PRO A 11 4.09 11.73 10.95
N PRO A 12 3.93 12.78 11.79
CA PRO A 12 3.23 12.62 13.06
C PRO A 12 1.90 11.92 12.78
N SER A 13 1.42 11.08 13.69
CA SER A 13 0.08 10.49 13.58
C SER A 13 -0.95 11.63 13.59
N THR A 14 -1.20 12.21 12.42
CA THR A 14 -2.18 13.26 12.23
C THR A 14 -3.54 12.66 12.48
N VAL A 15 -4.45 13.51 12.99
CA VAL A 15 -5.87 13.20 13.14
C VAL A 15 -6.33 12.43 11.90
N SER A 16 -6.95 11.27 12.12
CA SER A 16 -7.51 10.45 11.05
C SER A 16 -8.43 11.33 10.19
N GLU A 17 -7.96 11.74 9.01
CA GLU A 17 -8.83 12.34 8.01
C GLU A 17 -9.76 11.22 7.53
N GLU A 18 -10.92 11.15 8.17
CA GLU A 18 -12.00 10.27 7.73
C GLU A 18 -12.44 10.71 6.33
N PHE A 19 -12.50 9.77 5.40
CA PHE A 19 -12.99 10.00 4.05
C PHE A 19 -14.06 8.99 3.70
N GLU A 20 -15.04 9.42 2.91
CA GLU A 20 -16.09 8.53 2.42
C GLU A 20 -15.56 7.65 1.30
N VAL A 21 -15.90 6.36 1.35
CA VAL A 21 -15.61 5.40 0.29
C VAL A 21 -16.91 5.09 -0.44
N MET A 22 -16.88 5.19 -1.77
CA MET A 22 -18.01 4.75 -2.59
C MET A 22 -18.29 3.26 -2.33
N PRO A 23 -19.55 2.83 -2.11
CA PRO A 23 -19.85 1.45 -1.73
C PRO A 23 -19.29 0.39 -2.68
N ALA A 24 -19.18 0.72 -3.97
CA ALA A 24 -18.59 -0.15 -5.00
C ALA A 24 -17.10 -0.45 -4.74
N ASN A 25 -16.36 0.47 -4.14
CA ASN A 25 -14.93 0.35 -3.88
C ASN A 25 -14.61 -0.21 -2.49
N TRP A 26 -15.62 -0.39 -1.62
CA TRP A 26 -15.39 -0.77 -0.22
C TRP A 26 -14.63 -2.09 -0.09
N LYS A 27 -14.98 -3.09 -0.90
CA LYS A 27 -14.26 -4.38 -0.91
C LYS A 27 -12.79 -4.21 -1.28
N SER A 28 -12.50 -3.38 -2.28
CA SER A 28 -11.13 -3.12 -2.72
C SER A 28 -10.32 -2.39 -1.65
N VAL A 29 -10.91 -1.40 -0.98
CA VAL A 29 -10.26 -0.69 0.14
C VAL A 29 -9.95 -1.66 1.28
N CYS A 30 -10.91 -2.49 1.70
CA CYS A 30 -10.66 -3.50 2.74
C CYS A 30 -9.55 -4.47 2.34
N ALA A 31 -9.58 -4.99 1.10
CA ALA A 31 -8.56 -5.92 0.62
C ALA A 31 -7.16 -5.29 0.57
N PHE A 32 -7.06 -4.01 0.19
CA PHE A 32 -5.81 -3.26 0.22
C PHE A 32 -5.28 -3.10 1.66
N LEU A 33 -6.15 -2.78 2.62
CA LEU A 33 -5.79 -2.68 4.03
C LEU A 33 -5.35 -4.03 4.60
N ASP A 34 -5.99 -5.13 4.21
CA ASP A 34 -5.59 -6.48 4.60
C ASP A 34 -4.19 -6.86 4.05
N CYS A 35 -3.71 -6.18 3.00
CA CYS A 35 -2.37 -6.35 2.44
C CYS A 35 -1.27 -5.53 3.16
N GLN A 36 -1.57 -4.85 4.27
CA GLN A 36 -0.63 -3.96 4.98
C GLN A 36 0.74 -4.58 5.33
N THR A 37 0.81 -5.89 5.55
CA THR A 37 2.05 -6.61 5.88
C THR A 37 2.75 -7.24 4.67
N GLN A 38 2.20 -7.06 3.47
CA GLN A 38 2.67 -7.71 2.24
C GLN A 38 3.54 -6.78 1.39
N TRP A 39 3.97 -5.64 1.93
CA TRP A 39 4.85 -4.71 1.24
C TRP A 39 6.28 -5.23 1.18
N ALA A 40 6.83 -5.32 -0.02
CA ALA A 40 8.23 -5.62 -0.25
C ALA A 40 9.08 -4.37 -0.02
N ALA A 41 10.15 -4.54 0.75
CA ALA A 41 11.12 -3.49 1.04
C ALA A 41 12.55 -4.02 1.00
N VAL A 42 13.49 -3.15 0.64
CA VAL A 42 14.93 -3.41 0.71
C VAL A 42 15.57 -2.42 1.65
N ALA A 43 16.25 -2.93 2.67
CA ALA A 43 17.10 -2.11 3.54
C ALA A 43 18.44 -1.83 2.87
N THR A 44 18.85 -0.57 2.86
CA THR A 44 20.14 -0.09 2.33
C THR A 44 20.86 0.71 3.41
N PHE A 45 22.14 1.02 3.19
CA PHE A 45 22.88 1.92 4.09
C PHE A 45 22.27 3.33 4.18
N ALA A 46 21.49 3.75 3.19
CA ALA A 46 20.84 5.06 3.13
C ALA A 46 19.38 5.03 3.61
N GLY A 47 18.85 3.88 4.05
CA GLY A 47 17.47 3.75 4.51
C GLY A 47 16.72 2.59 3.87
N VAL A 48 15.41 2.53 4.09
CA VAL A 48 14.51 1.48 3.57
C VAL A 48 13.85 1.96 2.28
N ILE A 49 13.95 1.18 1.21
CA ILE A 49 13.27 1.43 -0.06
C ILE A 49 12.03 0.52 -0.15
N TRP A 50 10.85 1.11 -0.23
CA TRP A 50 9.61 0.38 -0.53
C TRP A 50 9.50 0.13 -2.04
N LEU A 51 9.36 -1.13 -2.44
CA LEU A 51 9.32 -1.54 -3.85
C LEU A 51 7.89 -1.67 -4.41
N GLY A 52 6.92 -1.94 -3.53
CA GLY A 52 5.55 -2.28 -3.90
C GLY A 52 5.02 -3.43 -3.04
N LEU A 53 3.82 -3.91 -3.33
CA LEU A 53 3.22 -5.11 -2.77
C LEU A 53 3.82 -6.37 -3.41
N ASP A 54 4.05 -7.40 -2.61
CA ASP A 54 4.32 -8.74 -3.12
C ASP A 54 3.03 -9.34 -3.68
N TYR A 55 2.92 -9.39 -5.00
CA TYR A 55 1.73 -9.90 -5.67
C TYR A 55 1.44 -11.38 -5.40
N GLN A 56 2.44 -12.20 -5.03
CA GLN A 56 2.18 -13.58 -4.62
C GLN A 56 1.46 -13.62 -3.28
N ALA A 57 1.83 -12.74 -2.35
CA ALA A 57 1.16 -12.62 -1.06
C ALA A 57 -0.22 -11.95 -1.18
N VAL A 58 -0.37 -10.94 -2.05
CA VAL A 58 -1.67 -10.35 -2.39
C VAL A 58 -2.62 -11.39 -2.97
N ASP A 59 -2.15 -12.26 -3.87
CA ASP A 59 -2.96 -13.37 -4.40
C ASP A 59 -3.48 -14.30 -3.28
N VAL A 60 -2.67 -14.56 -2.24
CA VAL A 60 -3.13 -15.31 -1.07
C VAL A 60 -4.26 -14.58 -0.35
N VAL A 61 -4.16 -13.26 -0.13
CA VAL A 61 -5.23 -12.45 0.49
C VAL A 61 -6.50 -12.53 -0.35
N LEU A 62 -6.42 -12.25 -1.65
CA LEU A 62 -7.60 -12.27 -2.54
C LEU A 62 -8.30 -13.63 -2.55
N ARG A 63 -7.54 -14.73 -2.63
CA ARG A 63 -8.11 -16.09 -2.57
C ARG A 63 -8.74 -16.43 -1.22
N ARG A 64 -8.21 -15.92 -0.11
CA ARG A 64 -8.79 -16.15 1.23
C ARG A 64 -10.09 -15.39 1.44
N HIS A 65 -10.29 -14.31 0.70
CA HIS A 65 -11.48 -13.46 0.77
C HIS A 65 -12.47 -13.71 -0.39
N ASP A 66 -12.19 -14.68 -1.28
CA ASP A 66 -13.00 -14.99 -2.48
C ASP A 66 -13.23 -13.74 -3.36
N LEU A 67 -12.16 -12.97 -3.57
CA LEU A 67 -12.18 -11.74 -4.36
C LEU A 67 -11.68 -11.99 -5.79
N ASP A 68 -12.25 -11.25 -6.74
CA ASP A 68 -11.96 -11.39 -8.15
C ASP A 68 -10.77 -10.53 -8.63
N ASN A 69 -10.43 -10.69 -9.91
CA ASN A 69 -9.34 -9.94 -10.54
C ASN A 69 -9.62 -8.43 -10.68
N ALA A 70 -10.87 -7.98 -10.58
CA ALA A 70 -11.16 -6.54 -10.61
C ALA A 70 -10.63 -5.87 -9.32
N VAL A 71 -10.76 -6.54 -8.18
CA VAL A 71 -10.18 -6.07 -6.92
C VAL A 71 -8.65 -6.01 -7.00
N PHE A 72 -8.02 -6.99 -7.66
CA PHE A 72 -6.57 -6.92 -7.89
C PHE A 72 -6.17 -5.66 -8.68
N ALA A 73 -6.90 -5.33 -9.75
CA ALA A 73 -6.63 -4.12 -10.54
C ALA A 73 -6.81 -2.83 -9.71
N ASP A 74 -7.80 -2.80 -8.81
CA ASP A 74 -7.99 -1.69 -7.88
C ASP A 74 -6.83 -1.58 -6.88
N ILE A 75 -6.33 -2.71 -6.35
CA ILE A 75 -5.14 -2.75 -5.49
C ILE A 75 -3.92 -2.15 -6.20
N GLN A 76 -3.72 -2.46 -7.48
CA GLN A 76 -2.62 -1.86 -8.26
C GLN A 76 -2.78 -0.35 -8.43
N ALA A 77 -4.01 0.19 -8.46
CA ALA A 77 -4.25 1.62 -8.48
C ALA A 77 -3.88 2.28 -7.15
N MET A 78 -4.29 1.69 -6.03
CA MET A 78 -3.95 2.18 -4.68
C MET A 78 -2.45 2.05 -4.37
N GLU A 79 -1.81 0.96 -4.79
CA GLU A 79 -0.36 0.75 -4.67
C GLU A 79 0.43 1.88 -5.35
N ARG A 80 0.07 2.23 -6.59
CA ARG A 80 0.73 3.33 -7.32
C ARG A 80 0.61 4.65 -6.58
N ALA A 81 -0.58 4.98 -6.10
CA ALA A 81 -0.80 6.20 -5.31
C ALA A 81 0.02 6.20 -4.01
N ALA A 82 0.10 5.06 -3.31
CA ALA A 82 0.92 4.93 -2.11
C ALA A 82 2.43 5.07 -2.40
N LEU A 83 2.92 4.48 -3.50
CA LEU A 83 4.31 4.60 -3.92
C LEU A 83 4.68 6.05 -4.27
N ASP A 84 3.77 6.80 -4.89
CA ASP A 84 3.95 8.23 -5.18
C ASP A 84 4.11 9.02 -3.87
N VAL A 85 3.25 8.78 -2.87
CA VAL A 85 3.35 9.41 -1.53
C VAL A 85 4.67 9.05 -0.85
N PHE A 86 5.08 7.78 -0.88
CA PHE A 86 6.37 7.38 -0.31
C PHE A 86 7.52 8.12 -0.99
N ALA A 87 7.46 8.31 -2.32
CA ALA A 87 8.49 9.00 -3.09
C ALA A 87 8.54 10.51 -2.80
N GLU A 88 7.42 11.13 -2.43
CA GLU A 88 7.38 12.52 -1.96
C GLU A 88 8.03 12.68 -0.60
N VAL A 89 7.76 11.78 0.35
CA VAL A 89 8.37 11.79 1.70
C VAL A 89 9.88 11.51 1.65
N ALA A 90 10.36 10.82 0.61
CA ALA A 90 11.77 10.51 0.40
C ALA A 90 12.68 11.68 0.00
N ARG A 91 12.11 12.83 -0.35
CA ARG A 91 12.84 14.01 -0.85
C ARG A 91 13.21 14.97 0.27
#